data_AF-A0A800LWD6-F1
#
_entry.id   AF-A0A800LWD6-F1
#
_cell.length_a   1.000
_cell.length_b   1.000
_cell.length_c   1.000
_cell.angle_alpha   90.00
_cell.angle_beta   90.00
_cell.angle_gamma   90.00
#
_symmetry.space_group_name_H-M   'P 1'
#
loop_
_entity.id
_entity.type
_entity.pdbx_description
1 polymer ?
#
loop_
_entity_poly.entity_id
_entity_poly.type
_entity_poly.pdbx_seq_one_letter_code
_entity_poly.pdbx_strand_id
1 'polypeptide(L)' 'MSKLIQGILPALCTPFDDHLSLVVDHVPPLVRALIDARTNGFFVCGGTGE' A
#
# COMPACT_ATOMS: atom_id res chain seq x y z
N MET A 1 9.69 23.99 7.40
CA MET A 1 10.41 22.77 7.80
C MET A 1 9.79 21.59 7.07
N SER A 2 10.49 20.99 6.10
CA SER A 2 10.06 19.71 5.53
C SER A 2 10.37 18.59 6.52
N LYS A 3 9.40 17.70 6.76
CA LYS A 3 9.65 16.47 7.52
C LYS A 3 10.32 15.47 6.58
N LEU A 4 11.51 14.99 6.93
CA LEU A 4 12.19 13.93 6.19
C LEU A 4 11.45 12.61 6.42
N ILE A 5 11.09 11.93 5.34
CA ILE A 5 10.55 10.56 5.36
C ILE A 5 11.74 9.61 5.26
N GLN A 6 11.79 8.60 6.14
CA GLN A 6 12.90 7.65 6.24
C GLN A 6 12.39 6.22 6.38
N GLY A 7 13.19 5.25 5.96
CA GLY A 7 12.89 3.82 6.07
C GLY A 7 12.26 3.23 4.81
N ILE A 8 11.56 2.11 4.97
CA ILE A 8 10.94 1.35 3.88
C ILE A 8 9.48 1.81 3.72
N LEU A 9 9.15 2.34 2.54
CA LEU A 9 7.80 2.73 2.15
C LEU A 9 7.41 1.99 0.87
N PRO A 10 6.71 0.85 0.96
CA PRO A 10 6.27 0.13 -0.23
C PRO A 10 5.25 0.96 -1.03
N ALA A 11 5.40 0.94 -2.35
CA ALA A 11 4.35 1.36 -3.26
C ALA A 11 3.33 0.22 -3.36
N LEU A 12 2.10 0.45 -2.89
CA LEU A 12 1.06 -0.58 -2.84
C LEU A 12 0.38 -0.75 -4.19
N CYS A 13 0.13 -2.00 -4.58
CA CYS A 13 -0.82 -2.31 -5.65
C CYS A 13 -2.25 -2.04 -5.17
N THR A 14 -3.12 -1.51 -6.05
CA THR A 14 -4.55 -1.41 -5.77
C THR A 14 -5.22 -2.74 -6.11
N PRO A 15 -5.95 -3.38 -5.19
CA PRO A 15 -6.59 -4.66 -5.47
C PRO A 15 -7.79 -4.50 -6.41
N PHE A 16 -7.76 -5.23 -7.52
CA PHE A 16 -8.88 -5.42 -8.42
C PHE A 16 -9.23 -6.91 -8.54
N ASP A 17 -10.48 -7.21 -8.84
CA ASP A 17 -10.90 -8.55 -9.25
C ASP A 17 -10.69 -8.79 -10.75
N ASP A 18 -11.03 -9.99 -11.23
CA ASP A 18 -10.93 -10.37 -12.64
C ASP A 18 -11.83 -9.54 -13.58
N HIS A 19 -12.72 -8.71 -13.01
CA HIS A 19 -13.63 -7.81 -13.72
C HIS A 19 -13.23 -6.33 -13.59
N LEU A 20 -12.01 -6.04 -13.11
CA LEU A 20 -11.49 -4.69 -12.89
C LEU A 20 -12.30 -3.88 -11.87
N SER A 21 -13.03 -4.54 -10.97
CA SER A 21 -13.72 -3.90 -9.85
C SER A 21 -12.80 -3.85 -8.63
N LEU A 22 -12.86 -2.73 -7.90
CA LEU A 22 -12.06 -2.55 -6.69
C LEU A 22 -12.45 -3.53 -5.59
N VAL A 23 -11.46 -4.23 -5.03
CA VAL A 23 -11.66 -5.17 -3.92
C VAL A 23 -11.11 -4.56 -2.63
N VAL A 24 -11.85 -3.59 -2.08
CA VAL A 24 -11.42 -2.79 -0.92
C VAL A 24 -11.12 -3.66 0.31
N ASP A 25 -11.84 -4.77 0.48
CA ASP A 25 -11.67 -5.69 1.61
C ASP A 25 -10.31 -6.41 1.64
N HIS A 26 -9.56 -6.39 0.53
CA HIS A 26 -8.20 -6.92 0.47
C HIS A 26 -7.13 -5.93 0.96
N VAL A 27 -7.47 -4.64 1.11
CA VAL A 27 -6.53 -3.62 1.60
C VAL A 27 -6.15 -3.86 3.08
N PRO A 28 -7.09 -4.09 4.03
CA PRO A 28 -6.75 -4.33 5.43
C PRO A 28 -5.76 -5.49 5.68
N PRO A 29 -5.92 -6.70 5.09
CA PRO A 29 -4.95 -7.78 5.30
C PRO A 29 -3.58 -7.48 4.66
N LEU A 30 -3.55 -6.83 3.49
CA LEU A 30 -2.29 -6.39 2.85
C LEU A 30 -1.52 -5.40 3.75
N VAL A 31 -2.20 -4.36 4.22
CA VAL A 31 -1.60 -3.35 5.09
C VAL A 31 -1.13 -3.97 6.39
N ARG A 32 -1.91 -4.85 7.02
CA ARG A 32 -1.50 -5.55 8.25
C ARG A 32 -0.24 -6.38 8.06
N ALA A 33 -0.18 -7.20 7.02
CA ALA A 33 1.00 -8.02 6.73
C ALA A 33 2.28 -7.17 6.57
N LEU A 34 2.16 -5.99 5.95
CA LEU A 34 3.27 -5.08 5.78
C LEU A 34 3.65 -4.37 7.09
N ILE A 35 2.68 -3.93 7.89
CA ILE A 35 2.95 -3.38 9.24
C ILE A 35 3.69 -4.42 10.08
N ASP A 36 3.26 -5.68 10.06
CA ASP A 36 3.91 -6.78 10.79
C ASP A 36 5.34 -7.03 10.28
N ALA A 37 5.59 -6.80 8.98
CA ALA A 37 6.92 -6.78 8.37
C ALA A 37 7.74 -5.51 8.66
N ARG A 38 7.23 -4.60 9.51
CA ARG A 38 7.89 -3.39 9.99
C ARG A 38 8.20 -2.34 8.91
N THR A 39 7.29 -2.12 7.95
CA THR A 39 7.41 -0.93 7.08
C THR A 39 7.26 0.37 7.88
N ASN A 40 7.80 1.46 7.34
CA ASN A 40 7.76 2.78 7.94
C ASN A 40 6.61 3.65 7.40
N GLY A 41 5.84 3.13 6.44
CA GLY A 41 4.74 3.83 5.79
C GLY A 41 4.34 3.18 4.48
N PHE A 42 3.46 3.86 3.75
CA PHE A 42 2.88 3.38 2.50
C PHE A 42 2.85 4.50 1.48
N PHE A 43 3.17 4.16 0.24
CA PHE A 43 2.89 5.01 -0.91
C PHE A 43 1.72 4.37 -1.69
N VAL A 44 0.57 5.03 -1.70
CA VAL A 44 -0.68 4.47 -2.23
C VAL A 44 -1.12 5.21 -3.49
N CYS A 45 -1.85 4.52 -4.37
CA CYS A 45 -2.36 5.09 -5.63
C CYS A 45 -1.28 5.80 -6.47
N GLY A 46 -0.06 5.24 -6.45
CA GLY A 46 1.05 5.65 -7.31
C GLY A 46 1.14 4.76 -8.55
N GLY A 47 2.22 4.87 -9.33
CA GLY A 47 2.36 4.04 -10.55
C GLY A 47 2.32 2.53 -10.32
N THR A 48 2.67 2.03 -9.13
CA THR A 48 2.49 0.61 -8.75
C THR A 48 1.04 0.28 -8.35
N GLY A 49 0.30 1.28 -7.89
CA GLY A 49 -1.11 1.16 -7.52
C GLY A 49 -2.06 1.14 -8.71
N GLU A 50 -1.53 1.33 -9.93
CA GLU A 50 -2.29 1.70 -11.13
C GLU A 50 -2.95 3.08 -11.05
#